data_AF-A0A7X3WJ14-F1
#
_entry.id   AF-A0A7X3WJ14-F1
#
_cell.length_a   1.000
_cell.length_b   1.000
_cell.length_c   1.000
_cell.angle_alpha   90.00
_cell.angle_beta   90.00
_cell.angle_gamma   90.00
#
_symmetry.space_group_name_H-M   'P 1'
#
loop_
_entity.id
_entity.type
_entity.pdbx_description
1 polymer ?
#
loop_
_entity_poly.entity_id
_entity_poly.type
_entity_poly.pdbx_seq_one_letter_code
_entity_poly.pdbx_strand_id
1 'polypeptide(L)'
;MAKNNMALEEALNQSAGTTSRDKDRPTTTRCAARQDKKLIGGHFDTDVHKQLKMMSFEEECSIQSLLGEALDYLFINRGKPPIASRNRRNR
;
A
#
# COMPACT_ATOMS: atom_id res chain seq x y z
N MET A 1 62.84 12.61 12.40
CA MET A 1 61.78 13.19 13.25
C MET A 1 60.99 14.15 12.35
N ALA A 2 59.97 13.70 11.64
CA ALA A 2 58.57 13.53 12.09
C ALA A 2 57.66 14.65 11.54
N LYS A 3 56.83 14.27 10.55
CA LYS A 3 55.39 14.56 10.40
C LYS A 3 54.99 16.00 10.01
N ASN A 4 54.49 16.22 8.80
CA ASN A 4 53.09 16.04 8.36
C ASN A 4 52.14 17.08 8.97
N ASN A 5 51.82 18.13 8.22
CA ASN A 5 50.59 18.93 8.35
C ASN A 5 50.04 19.13 6.93
N MET A 6 49.16 18.23 6.49
CA MET A 6 47.70 18.38 6.46
C MET A 6 47.21 19.17 5.24
N ALA A 7 46.74 18.40 4.26
CA ALA A 7 46.02 18.84 3.08
C ALA A 7 44.62 19.36 3.42
N LEU A 8 44.11 20.27 2.59
CA LEU A 8 42.74 20.32 2.05
C LEU A 8 42.49 21.72 1.48
N GLU A 9 42.38 21.84 0.15
CA GLU A 9 41.61 22.87 -0.60
C GLU A 9 41.88 22.70 -2.11
N GLU A 10 41.45 21.58 -2.71
CA GLU A 10 41.38 21.46 -4.18
C GLU A 10 40.50 20.27 -4.61
N ALA A 11 39.19 20.49 -4.81
CA ALA A 11 38.34 19.67 -5.68
C ALA A 11 36.91 20.24 -5.80
N LEU A 12 36.77 21.50 -6.19
CA LEU A 12 35.51 22.07 -6.70
C LEU A 12 35.37 21.79 -8.20
N ASN A 13 35.41 20.51 -8.61
CA ASN A 13 35.03 20.12 -9.96
C ASN A 13 34.81 18.60 -10.06
N GLN A 14 33.58 18.12 -9.82
CA GLN A 14 33.05 16.88 -10.40
C GLN A 14 31.58 16.64 -10.02
N SER A 15 30.66 17.03 -10.91
CA SER A 15 29.77 16.11 -11.64
C SER A 15 28.51 16.84 -12.13
N ALA A 16 28.65 17.47 -13.28
CA ALA A 16 27.53 17.63 -14.19
C ALA A 16 27.09 16.22 -14.62
N GLY A 17 25.92 15.80 -14.16
CA GLY A 17 25.32 14.50 -14.44
C GLY A 17 23.81 14.62 -14.59
N THR A 18 23.35 15.60 -15.36
CA THR A 18 21.95 15.71 -15.77
C THR A 18 21.76 14.92 -17.07
N THR A 19 20.69 14.13 -17.09
CA THR A 19 20.01 13.51 -18.24
C THR A 19 20.59 12.19 -18.80
N SER A 20 19.86 11.10 -18.53
CA SER A 20 19.32 10.16 -19.52
C SER A 20 19.35 8.70 -19.03
N ARG A 21 18.17 8.22 -18.60
CA ARG A 21 17.55 6.93 -18.99
C ARG A 21 16.46 6.55 -17.99
N ASP A 22 15.28 7.15 -18.17
CA ASP A 22 14.03 6.58 -17.66
C ASP A 22 13.05 6.50 -18.84
N LYS A 23 13.32 5.55 -19.75
CA LYS A 23 12.44 5.24 -20.89
C LYS A 23 11.93 3.80 -20.92
N ASP A 24 12.27 2.99 -19.92
CA ASP A 24 11.82 1.60 -19.79
C ASP A 24 11.13 1.35 -18.46
N ARG A 25 10.36 2.32 -17.93
CA ARG A 25 9.41 1.99 -16.87
C ARG A 25 8.25 1.22 -17.52
N PRO A 26 8.08 -0.09 -17.26
CA PRO A 26 6.98 -0.84 -17.85
C PRO A 26 5.68 -0.13 -17.46
N THR A 27 4.96 0.39 -18.45
CA THR A 27 3.61 0.92 -18.27
C THR A 27 2.77 -0.24 -17.78
N THR A 28 2.45 -0.23 -16.48
CA THR A 28 1.67 -1.31 -15.87
C THR A 28 0.33 -1.37 -16.58
N THR A 29 0.13 -2.43 -17.38
CA THR A 29 -1.17 -2.73 -17.99
C THR A 29 -2.15 -2.88 -16.84
N ARG A 30 -3.07 -1.92 -16.71
CA ARG A 30 -4.06 -1.90 -15.63
C ARG A 30 -4.84 -3.22 -15.68
N CYS A 31 -4.68 -4.08 -14.67
CA CYS A 31 -5.43 -5.33 -14.60
C CYS A 31 -6.93 -5.04 -14.72
N ALA A 32 -7.59 -5.66 -15.71
CA ALA A 32 -9.02 -5.48 -15.98
C ALA A 32 -9.90 -5.67 -14.72
N ALA A 33 -9.49 -6.55 -13.80
CA ALA A 33 -10.20 -6.82 -12.54
C ALA A 33 -10.32 -5.60 -11.58
N ARG A 34 -9.55 -4.52 -11.80
CA ARG A 34 -9.52 -3.29 -10.99
C ARG A 34 -10.05 -2.06 -11.75
N GLN A 35 -10.65 -2.24 -12.93
CA GLN A 35 -11.07 -1.11 -13.76
C GLN A 35 -12.13 -0.25 -13.05
N ASP A 36 -13.09 -0.88 -12.39
CA ASP A 36 -14.22 -0.20 -11.73
C ASP A 36 -14.14 -0.23 -10.19
N LYS A 37 -12.95 -0.52 -9.65
CA LYS A 37 -12.74 -0.63 -8.20
C LYS A 37 -11.87 0.50 -7.71
N LYS A 38 -12.25 1.09 -6.59
CA LYS A 38 -11.45 2.08 -5.86
C LYS A 38 -10.89 1.45 -4.60
N LEU A 39 -9.64 1.77 -4.28
CA LEU A 39 -9.03 1.41 -3.01
C LEU A 39 -9.60 2.33 -1.94
N ILE A 40 -10.13 1.73 -0.88
CA ILE A 40 -10.52 2.41 0.35
C ILE A 40 -9.54 1.91 1.41
N GLY A 41 -8.73 2.81 1.99
CA GLY A 41 -7.69 2.45 2.96
C GLY A 41 -7.29 3.63 3.85
N GLY A 42 -6.72 3.31 5.01
CA GLY A 42 -6.22 4.26 6.00
C GLY A 42 -5.15 3.61 6.87
N HIS A 43 -4.45 4.41 7.67
CA HIS A 43 -3.50 3.90 8.66
C HIS A 43 -4.28 3.48 9.92
N PHE A 44 -3.99 2.28 10.41
CA PHE A 44 -4.53 1.72 11.64
C PHE A 44 -3.39 1.18 12.49
N ASP A 45 -3.65 1.01 13.78
CA ASP A 45 -2.69 0.39 14.67
C ASP A 45 -2.41 -1.07 14.28
N THR A 46 -1.20 -1.52 14.60
CA THR A 46 -0.77 -2.88 14.27
C THR A 46 -1.64 -3.93 14.96
N ASP A 47 -2.19 -3.61 16.14
CA ASP A 47 -3.05 -4.52 16.88
C ASP A 47 -4.43 -4.71 16.23
N VAL A 48 -4.95 -3.67 15.56
CA VAL A 48 -6.18 -3.78 14.75
C VAL A 48 -5.97 -4.78 13.61
N HIS A 49 -4.82 -4.72 12.94
CA HIS A 49 -4.50 -5.64 11.87
C HIS A 49 -4.36 -7.09 12.38
N LYS A 50 -3.72 -7.31 13.54
CA LYS A 50 -3.62 -8.64 14.15
C LYS A 50 -5.01 -9.21 14.47
N GLN A 51 -5.88 -8.39 15.07
CA GLN A 51 -7.23 -8.81 15.44
C GLN A 51 -8.06 -9.17 14.20
N LEU A 52 -8.04 -8.33 13.16
CA LEU A 52 -8.72 -8.63 11.89
C LEU A 52 -8.22 -9.92 11.25
N LYS A 53 -6.90 -10.17 11.32
CA LYS A 53 -6.30 -11.37 10.78
C LYS A 53 -6.71 -12.63 11.56
N MET A 54 -6.79 -12.53 12.89
CA MET A 54 -7.29 -13.62 13.74
C MET A 54 -8.74 -13.97 13.38
N MET A 55 -9.63 -12.97 13.33
CA MET A 55 -11.03 -13.15 12.95
C MET A 55 -11.17 -13.80 11.56
N SER A 56 -10.38 -13.33 10.59
CA SER A 56 -10.40 -13.91 9.24
C SER A 56 -9.96 -15.38 9.19
N PHE A 57 -9.05 -15.78 10.09
CA PHE A 57 -8.60 -17.16 10.21
C PHE A 57 -9.65 -18.04 10.88
N GLU A 58 -10.25 -17.56 11.97
CA GLU A 58 -11.32 -18.25 12.71
C GLU A 58 -12.56 -18.49 11.84
N GLU A 59 -12.91 -17.53 10.98
CA GLU A 59 -14.11 -17.58 10.12
C GLU A 59 -13.84 -18.16 8.72
N GLU A 60 -12.62 -18.64 8.44
CA GLU A 60 -12.18 -19.12 7.12
C GLU A 60 -12.48 -18.12 5.99
N CYS A 61 -12.33 -16.82 6.25
CA CYS A 61 -12.71 -15.75 5.33
C CYS A 61 -11.52 -14.86 4.97
N SER A 62 -11.69 -14.03 3.94
CA SER A 62 -10.66 -13.03 3.62
C SER A 62 -10.87 -11.77 4.44
N ILE A 63 -9.79 -11.06 4.80
CA ILE A 63 -9.87 -9.74 5.45
C ILE A 63 -10.72 -8.76 4.60
N GLN A 64 -10.67 -8.87 3.27
CA GLN A 64 -11.51 -8.07 2.38
C GLN A 64 -13.01 -8.35 2.54
N SER A 65 -13.38 -9.61 2.78
CA SER A 65 -14.77 -10.02 3.04
C SER A 65 -15.25 -9.44 4.37
N LEU A 66 -14.44 -9.56 5.42
CA LEU A 66 -14.74 -9.04 6.76
C LEU A 66 -14.90 -7.51 6.74
N LEU A 67 -14.01 -6.80 6.02
CA LEU A 67 -14.16 -5.36 5.82
C LEU A 67 -15.42 -5.00 5.04
N GLY A 68 -15.80 -5.80 4.04
CA GLY A 68 -17.05 -5.61 3.29
C GLY A 68 -18.28 -5.71 4.20
N GLU A 69 -18.30 -6.70 5.08
CA GLU A 69 -19.37 -6.88 6.06
C GLU A 69 -19.40 -5.75 7.10
N ALA A 70 -18.26 -5.33 7.63
CA ALA A 70 -18.17 -4.20 8.57
C ALA A 70 -18.68 -2.88 7.93
N LEU A 71 -18.37 -2.64 6.66
CA LEU A 71 -18.88 -1.48 5.92
C LEU A 71 -20.39 -1.56 5.71
N ASP A 72 -20.93 -2.74 5.43
CA ASP A 72 -22.37 -2.94 5.29
C ASP A 72 -23.10 -2.73 6.61
N TYR A 73 -22.58 -3.23 7.73
CA TYR A 73 -23.11 -2.91 9.06
C TYR A 73 -23.13 -1.40 9.31
N LEU A 74 -22.06 -0.69 8.94
CA LEU A 74 -22.01 0.76 9.06
C LEU A 74 -23.07 1.47 8.20
N PHE A 75 -23.33 0.98 6.98
CA PHE A 75 -24.35 1.53 6.09
C PHE A 75 -25.75 1.29 6.63
N ILE A 76 -26.05 0.05 7.03
CA ILE A 76 -27.35 -0.33 7.60
C ILE A 76 -27.64 0.51 8.85
N ASN A 77 -26.66 0.64 9.75
CA ASN A 77 -26.81 1.47 10.95
C ASN A 77 -27.04 2.96 10.65
N ARG A 78 -26.70 3.41 9.44
CA ARG A 78 -26.93 4.78 8.94
C ARG A 78 -28.13 4.89 8.01
N GLY A 79 -28.98 3.86 7.92
CA GLY A 79 -30.15 3.83 7.04
C GLY A 79 -29.81 3.75 5.54
N LYS A 80 -28.62 3.29 5.20
CA LYS A 80 -28.14 3.11 3.82
C LYS A 80 -28.16 1.64 3.42
N PRO A 81 -28.36 1.32 2.13
CA PRO A 81 -28.31 -0.05 1.65
C PRO A 81 -26.89 -0.64 1.81
N PRO A 82 -26.78 -1.96 2.10
CA PRO A 82 -25.51 -2.68 2.07
C PRO A 82 -25.04 -2.85 0.62
N ILE A 83 -23.84 -2.37 0.31
CA ILE A 83 -23.26 -2.34 -1.04
C ILE A 83 -21.82 -2.89 -1.10
N ALA A 84 -21.22 -3.17 0.06
CA ALA A 84 -19.81 -3.50 0.19
C ALA A 84 -19.54 -5.02 0.21
N SER A 85 -20.49 -5.85 0.64
CA SER A 85 -20.30 -7.30 0.72
C SER A 85 -20.11 -7.92 -0.66
N ARG A 86 -18.84 -8.12 -0.99
CA ARG A 86 -18.37 -8.64 -2.26
C ARG A 86 -18.32 -10.17 -2.18
N ASN A 87 -19.51 -10.78 -2.26
CA ASN A 87 -19.72 -12.13 -2.79
C ASN A 87 -18.84 -13.25 -2.18
N ARG A 88 -19.41 -14.06 -1.27
CA ARG A 88 -18.81 -15.29 -0.68
C ARG A 88 -18.62 -16.44 -1.69
N ARG A 89 -18.11 -16.16 -2.89
CA ARG A 89 -17.73 -17.18 -3.87
C ARG A 89 -16.22 -17.19 -3.95
N ASN A 90 -15.61 -18.06 -3.16
CA ASN A 90 -14.31 -18.70 -3.35
C ASN A 90 -14.13 -19.64 -2.14
N ARG A 91 -14.83 -20.76 -2.19
CA ARG A 91 -14.58 -21.95 -1.37
C ARG A 91 -14.08 -23.02 -2.31
#